data_AF-A0A932W4N3-F1
#
_entry.id   AF-A0A932W4N3-F1
#
_cell.length_a   1.000
_cell.length_b   1.000
_cell.length_c   1.000
_cell.angle_alpha   90.00
_cell.angle_beta   90.00
_cell.angle_gamma   90.00
#
_symmetry.space_group_name_H-M   'P 1'
#
loop_
_entity.id
_entity.type
_entity.pdbx_description
1 polymer ?
#
loop_
_entity_poly.entity_id
_entity_poly.type
_entity_poly.pdbx_seq_one_letter_code
_entity_poly.pdbx_strand_id
1 'polypeptide(L)'
;MSQTANKKPEAPKKADFERSLARLEEVVQKLEGANLSLDDAMKLFEEGVQLSRECQKQLAEAEARVEILLKKADGKLAAEAFELEDEDKS
;
A
#
# COMPACT_ATOMS: atom_id res chain seq x y z
N MET A 1 22.30 15.40 23.55
CA MET A 1 22.68 14.87 22.22
C MET A 1 22.20 13.43 22.12
N SER A 2 21.77 13.04 20.92
CA SER A 2 21.48 11.66 20.47
C SER A 2 20.15 11.07 20.99
N GLN A 3 19.19 10.58 20.19
CA GLN A 3 19.20 10.11 18.80
C GLN A 3 17.80 10.27 18.18
N THR A 4 17.73 10.82 16.97
CA THR A 4 16.55 10.80 16.10
C THR A 4 16.43 9.43 15.44
N ALA A 5 15.49 8.60 15.90
CA ALA A 5 15.19 7.32 15.25
C ALA A 5 14.36 7.57 13.97
N ASN A 6 15.06 7.79 12.87
CA ASN A 6 14.48 7.94 11.54
C ASN A 6 13.98 6.56 11.05
N LYS A 7 12.69 6.28 11.22
CA LYS A 7 12.07 5.01 10.77
C LYS A 7 11.76 5.11 9.27
N LYS A 8 12.68 4.57 8.45
CA LYS A 8 12.54 4.38 7.01
C LYS A 8 11.24 3.59 6.71
N PRO A 9 10.41 3.98 5.73
CA PRO A 9 9.22 3.21 5.37
C PRO A 9 9.66 1.91 4.69
N GLU A 10 9.55 0.79 5.40
CA GLU A 10 9.65 -0.54 4.79
C GLU A 10 8.48 -0.71 3.81
N ALA A 11 8.76 -1.30 2.64
CA ALA A 11 7.73 -1.77 1.73
C ALA A 11 6.72 -2.65 2.49
N PRO A 12 5.39 -2.61 2.19
CA PRO A 12 4.46 -3.58 2.73
C PRO A 12 5.03 -4.95 2.40
N LYS A 13 5.32 -5.72 3.46
CA LYS A 13 5.95 -7.03 3.30
C LYS A 13 4.91 -7.89 2.58
N LYS A 14 5.28 -8.60 1.51
CA LYS A 14 4.35 -9.50 0.80
C LYS A 14 3.50 -10.39 1.73
N ALA A 15 4.08 -10.78 2.86
CA ALA A 15 3.42 -11.54 3.91
C ALA A 15 2.18 -10.83 4.50
N ASP A 16 2.12 -9.50 4.51
CA ASP A 16 1.00 -8.72 5.03
C ASP A 16 -0.20 -8.76 4.05
N PHE A 17 0.04 -8.75 2.73
CA PHE A 17 -1.04 -8.86 1.74
C PHE A 17 -1.71 -10.22 1.78
N GLU A 18 -0.91 -11.28 1.63
CA GLU A 18 -1.42 -12.66 1.59
C GLU A 18 -2.13 -13.02 2.88
N ARG A 19 -1.65 -12.51 4.02
CA ARG A 19 -2.31 -12.69 5.31
C ARG A 19 -3.65 -11.95 5.40
N SER A 20 -3.72 -10.68 4.98
CA SER A 20 -4.98 -9.93 5.00
C SER A 20 -6.00 -10.54 4.04
N LEU A 21 -5.57 -11.03 2.88
CA LEU A 21 -6.43 -11.71 1.91
C LEU A 21 -6.94 -13.04 2.46
N ALA A 22 -6.07 -13.90 2.98
CA ALA A 22 -6.47 -15.18 3.58
C ALA A 22 -7.46 -14.96 4.74
N ARG A 23 -7.23 -13.95 5.57
CA ARG A 23 -8.15 -13.62 6.65
C ARG A 23 -9.51 -13.12 6.12
N LEU A 24 -9.52 -12.33 5.05
CA LEU A 24 -10.76 -11.88 4.42
C LEU A 24 -11.57 -13.07 3.89
N GLU A 25 -10.91 -14.04 3.26
CA GLU A 25 -11.56 -15.28 2.79
C GLU A 25 -12.18 -16.08 3.95
N GLU A 26 -11.46 -16.22 5.07
CA GLU A 26 -12.02 -16.84 6.27
C GLU A 26 -13.24 -16.10 6.81
N VAL A 27 -13.21 -14.77 6.81
CA VAL A 27 -14.33 -13.93 7.26
C VAL A 27 -15.55 -14.15 6.38
N VAL A 28 -15.37 -14.17 5.04
CA VAL A 28 -16.45 -14.44 4.09
C VAL A 28 -17.05 -15.83 4.33
N GLN A 29 -16.21 -16.87 4.48
CA GLN A 29 -16.69 -18.23 4.78
C GLN A 29 -17.50 -18.30 6.08
N LYS A 30 -17.09 -17.54 7.11
CA LYS A 30 -17.83 -17.50 8.39
C LYS A 30 -19.17 -16.76 8.25
N LEU A 31 -19.22 -15.70 7.46
CA LEU A 31 -20.44 -14.95 7.17
C LEU A 31 -21.48 -15.77 6.41
N GLU A 32 -21.05 -16.74 5.61
CA GLU A 32 -21.93 -17.70 4.90
C GLU A 32 -22.52 -18.79 5.82
N GLY A 33 -22.08 -18.85 7.09
CA GLY A 33 -22.52 -19.85 8.05
C GLY A 33 -23.97 -19.64 8.53
N ALA A 34 -24.80 -20.69 8.46
CA ALA A 34 -26.22 -20.64 8.78
C ALA A 34 -26.57 -20.38 10.27
N ASN A 35 -25.60 -20.52 11.18
CA ASN A 35 -25.80 -20.40 12.64
C ASN A 35 -25.12 -19.15 13.25
N LEU A 36 -24.82 -18.14 12.43
CA LEU A 36 -24.16 -16.94 12.90
C LEU A 36 -25.14 -16.01 13.63
N SER A 37 -24.77 -15.54 14.83
CA SER A 37 -25.56 -14.54 15.54
C SER A 37 -25.45 -13.18 14.84
N LEU A 38 -26.45 -12.30 14.99
CA LEU A 38 -26.41 -10.96 14.41
C LEU A 38 -25.18 -10.16 14.89
N ASP A 39 -24.85 -10.27 16.17
CA ASP A 39 -23.74 -9.53 16.78
C ASP A 39 -22.38 -10.00 16.24
N ASP A 40 -22.24 -11.31 16.00
CA ASP A 40 -21.04 -11.88 15.37
C ASP A 40 -20.97 -11.55 13.88
N ALA A 41 -22.11 -11.53 13.17
CA ALA A 41 -22.19 -11.11 11.79
C ALA A 41 -21.74 -9.65 11.61
N MET A 42 -22.15 -8.75 12.50
CA MET A 42 -21.72 -7.35 12.49
C MET A 42 -20.21 -7.22 12.69
N LYS A 43 -19.63 -7.93 13.67
CA LYS A 43 -18.18 -7.91 13.92
C LYS A 43 -17.38 -8.43 12.72
N LEU A 44 -17.81 -9.56 12.15
CA LEU A 44 -17.16 -10.15 10.97
C LEU A 44 -17.30 -9.23 9.75
N PHE A 45 -18.43 -8.57 9.58
CA PHE A 45 -18.63 -7.62 8.49
C PHE A 45 -17.69 -6.41 8.62
N GLU A 46 -17.59 -5.81 9.81
CA GLU A 46 -16.66 -4.71 10.07
C GLU A 46 -15.21 -5.12 9.82
N GLU A 47 -14.80 -6.30 10.30
CA GLU A 47 -13.49 -6.88 10.04
C GLU A 47 -13.24 -7.06 8.54
N GLY A 48 -14.21 -7.63 7.82
CA GLY A 48 -14.13 -7.84 6.36
C GLY A 48 -13.98 -6.54 5.57
N VAL A 49 -14.71 -5.49 5.95
CA VAL A 49 -14.57 -4.16 5.34
C VAL A 49 -13.18 -3.58 5.57
N GLN A 50 -12.63 -3.74 6.78
CA GLN A 50 -11.29 -3.27 7.09
C GLN A 50 -10.22 -4.01 6.27
N LEU A 51 -10.28 -5.35 6.23
CA LEU A 51 -9.35 -6.18 5.47
C LEU A 51 -9.40 -5.88 3.97
N SER A 52 -10.60 -5.66 3.42
CA SER A 52 -10.79 -5.29 2.01
C SER A 52 -10.10 -3.96 1.67
N ARG A 53 -10.28 -2.94 2.52
CA ARG A 53 -9.60 -1.65 2.36
C ARG A 53 -8.09 -1.78 2.44
N GLU A 54 -7.59 -2.61 3.34
CA GLU A 54 -6.16 -2.85 3.49
C GLU A 54 -5.57 -3.55 2.26
N CYS A 55 -6.26 -4.56 1.71
CA CYS A 55 -5.85 -5.21 0.46
C CYS A 55 -5.81 -4.21 -0.70
N GLN A 56 -6.84 -3.38 -0.85
CA GLN A 56 -6.90 -2.34 -1.90
C GLN A 56 -5.74 -1.34 -1.79
N LYS A 57 -5.43 -0.90 -0.56
CA LYS A 57 -4.30 0.01 -0.32
C LYS A 57 -2.97 -0.62 -0.75
N GLN A 58 -2.74 -1.88 -0.39
CA GLN A 58 -1.51 -2.58 -0.74
C GLN A 58 -1.37 -2.80 -2.25
N LEU A 59 -2.48 -3.11 -2.94
CA LEU A 59 -2.50 -3.20 -4.41
C LEU A 59 -2.18 -1.86 -5.07
N ALA A 60 -2.78 -0.75 -4.59
CA ALA A 60 -2.49 0.58 -5.10
C ALA A 60 -1.01 0.98 -4.91
N GLU A 61 -0.43 0.65 -3.76
CA GLU A 61 1.00 0.87 -3.50
C GLU A 61 1.89 0.05 -4.45
N ALA A 62 1.50 -1.20 -4.73
CA ALA A 62 2.22 -2.05 -5.67
C ALA A 62 2.14 -1.51 -7.11
N GLU A 63 0.95 -1.09 -7.55
CA GLU A 63 0.72 -0.49 -8.87
C GLU A 63 1.55 0.78 -9.06
N ALA A 64 1.53 1.70 -8.09
CA ALA A 64 2.33 2.93 -8.15
C ALA A 64 3.84 2.64 -8.28
N ARG A 65 4.33 1.59 -7.61
CA ARG A 65 5.74 1.17 -7.74
C ARG A 65 6.05 0.63 -9.12
N VAL A 66 5.16 -0.19 -9.69
CA VAL A 66 5.31 -0.70 -11.06
C VAL A 66 5.35 0.47 -12.04
N GLU A 67 4.46 1.45 -11.90
CA GLU A 67 4.43 2.63 -12.76
C GLU A 67 5.74 3.43 -12.70
N ILE A 68 6.29 3.65 -11.50
CA ILE A 68 7.59 4.32 -11.32
C ILE A 68 8.72 3.52 -11.98
N LEU A 69 8.71 2.19 -11.84
CA LEU A 69 9.73 1.33 -12.45
C LEU A 69 9.66 1.36 -13.98
N LEU A 70 8.47 1.35 -14.56
CA LEU A 70 8.27 1.47 -16.01
C LEU A 70 8.75 2.84 -16.52
N LYS A 71 8.38 3.94 -15.84
CA LYS A 71 8.85 5.30 -16.17
C LYS A 71 10.38 5.42 -16.12
N LYS A 72 11.03 4.74 -15.17
CA LYS A 72 12.50 4.68 -15.05
C LYS A 72 13.13 3.81 -16.14
N ALA A 73 12.52 2.68 -16.49
CA ALA A 73 13.00 1.78 -17.53
C ALA A 73 12.92 2.41 -18.93
N ASP A 74 11.88 3.21 -19.19
CA ASP A 74 11.71 3.97 -20.43
C ASP A 74 12.58 5.24 -20.51
N GLY A 75 13.49 5.48 -19.55
CA GLY A 75 14.42 6.61 -19.58
C GLY A 75 13.77 8.00 -19.37
N LYS A 76 12.47 8.08 -19.08
CA LYS A 76 11.76 9.31 -18.74
C LYS A 76 11.93 9.67 -17.26
N LEU A 77 13.17 9.73 -16.79
CA LEU A 77 13.50 10.76 -15.79
C LEU A 77 13.78 12.00 -16.63
N ALA A 78 12.77 12.85 -16.79
CA ALA A 78 13.03 14.19 -17.28
C ALA A 78 14.09 14.78 -16.35
N ALA A 79 15.29 14.99 -16.88
CA ALA A 79 16.26 15.85 -16.23
C ALA A 79 15.50 17.14 -15.91
N GLU A 80 15.37 17.48 -14.63
CA GLU A 80 15.04 18.86 -14.28
C GLU A 80 16.03 19.71 -15.07
N ALA A 81 15.49 20.64 -15.87
CA ALA A 81 16.31 21.64 -16.51
C ALA A 81 17.03 22.38 -15.40
N PHE A 82 18.28 22.00 -15.17
CA PHE A 82 19.18 22.71 -14.27
C PHE A 82 19.49 24.02 -14.98
N GLU A 83 18.71 25.06 -14.67
CA GLU A 83 19.08 26.42 -15.04
C GLU A 83 20.30 26.80 -14.20
N LEU A 84 21.47 26.55 -14.80
CA LEU A 84 22.68 27.24 -14.38
C LEU A 84 22.45 28.73 -14.65
N GLU A 85 22.50 29.49 -13.57
CA GLU A 85 22.60 30.94 -13.58
C GLU A 85 23.75 31.34 -14.51
N ASP A 86 23.44 31.99 -15.64
CA ASP A 86 24.41 32.77 -16.38
C ASP A 86 24.67 34.08 -15.61
N GLU A 87 25.38 33.98 -14.49
CA GLU A 87 26.27 35.06 -14.04
C GLU A 87 27.60 34.90 -14.80
N ASP A 88 27.76 35.59 -15.94
CA ASP A 88 28.95 36.41 -16.19
C ASP A 88 28.92 37.10 -17.58
N LYS A 89 29.13 38.42 -17.52
CA LYS A 89 29.80 39.29 -18.52
C LYS A 89 29.08 39.56 -19.85
N SER A 90 28.44 40.74 -19.92
CA SER A 90 29.09 41.93 -20.50
C SER A 90 28.32 43.22 -20.25
#